data_AF-A0A251XMA5-F1
#
_entry.id   AF-A0A251XMA5-F1
#
_cell.length_a   1.000
_cell.length_b   1.000
_cell.length_c   1.000
_cell.angle_alpha   90.00
_cell.angle_beta   90.00
_cell.angle_gamma   90.00
#
_symmetry.space_group_name_H-M   'P 1'
#
loop_
_entity.id
_entity.type
_entity.pdbx_description
1 polymer ?
#
loop_
_entity_poly.entity_id
_entity_poly.type
_entity_poly.pdbx_seq_one_letter_code
_entity_poly.pdbx_strand_id
1 'polypeptide(L)'
;MQAAEIPGAGGIGTAHALAAVWSAVVVETAGVRLLDDDTIRLATRPVSGGDEPPAFDVPGPWPRWGMGFQLDSAARRYLGSGSLGHDGAGGQVAFADVEHRVGFAFLTNRMEADDDRGTRIVDALREALPR
;
A
#
# COMPACT_ATOMS: atom_id res chain seq x y z
N MET A 1 1.49 -23.20 10.62
CA MET A 1 1.58 -22.10 9.65
C MET A 1 2.33 -20.89 10.19
N GLN A 2 2.10 -20.44 11.43
CA GLN A 2 2.77 -19.24 11.98
C GLN A 2 4.31 -19.31 12.03
N ALA A 3 4.91 -20.51 12.09
CA ALA A 3 6.36 -20.70 12.07
C ALA A 3 6.97 -20.76 10.65
N ALA A 4 6.15 -20.81 9.60
CA ALA A 4 6.65 -20.84 8.23
C ALA A 4 6.87 -19.41 7.73
N GLU A 5 8.06 -19.12 7.23
CA GLU A 5 8.42 -17.81 6.69
C GLU A 5 8.03 -17.74 5.21
N ILE A 6 6.88 -17.11 4.94
CA ILE A 6 6.35 -16.91 3.58
C ILE A 6 6.10 -15.41 3.37
N PRO A 7 7.13 -14.62 3.00
CA PRO A 7 7.04 -13.16 2.98
C PRO A 7 5.94 -12.59 2.06
N GLY A 8 5.54 -13.32 1.02
CA GLY A 8 4.50 -12.89 0.09
C GLY A 8 3.05 -13.09 0.55
N ALA A 9 2.80 -13.87 1.61
CA ALA A 9 1.41 -14.21 2.01
C ALA A 9 1.20 -14.59 3.49
N GLY A 10 2.27 -14.87 4.24
CA GLY A 10 2.21 -15.42 5.61
C GLY A 10 2.27 -14.40 6.74
N GLY A 11 2.22 -13.09 6.43
CA GLY A 11 2.28 -12.04 7.44
C GLY A 11 1.08 -12.06 8.39
N ILE A 12 1.34 -12.03 9.70
CA ILE A 12 0.30 -11.95 10.74
C ILE A 12 0.59 -10.72 11.60
N GLY A 13 -0.40 -9.85 11.73
CA GLY A 13 -0.26 -8.60 12.48
C GLY A 13 -1.59 -7.89 12.70
N THR A 14 -1.52 -6.73 13.33
CA THR A 14 -2.68 -5.85 13.56
C THR A 14 -2.61 -4.65 12.62
N ALA A 15 -3.75 -4.02 12.34
CA ALA A 15 -3.79 -2.81 11.53
C ALA A 15 -2.94 -1.69 12.15
N HIS A 16 -2.98 -1.55 13.48
CA HIS A 16 -2.18 -0.56 14.20
C HIS A 16 -0.67 -0.79 14.01
N ALA A 17 -0.20 -2.03 14.19
CA ALA A 17 1.23 -2.35 14.02
C ALA A 17 1.68 -2.13 12.57
N LEU A 18 0.87 -2.57 11.59
CA LEU A 18 1.21 -2.40 10.18
C LEU A 18 1.19 -0.93 9.75
N ALA A 19 0.21 -0.14 10.20
CA ALA A 19 0.16 1.29 9.95
C ALA A 19 1.36 2.02 10.57
N ALA A 20 1.82 1.62 11.76
CA ALA A 20 3.01 2.19 12.39
C ALA A 20 4.28 1.91 11.57
N VAL A 21 4.42 0.68 11.02
CA VAL A 21 5.54 0.34 10.11
C VAL A 21 5.50 1.21 8.86
N TRP A 22 4.35 1.34 8.19
CA TRP A 22 4.22 2.21 7.03
C TRP A 22 4.45 3.69 7.37
N SER A 23 3.97 4.16 8.51
CA SER A 23 4.22 5.54 8.97
C SER A 23 5.71 5.78 9.14
N ALA A 24 6.44 4.82 9.72
CA ALA A 24 7.89 4.88 9.90
C ALA A 24 8.68 4.96 8.58
N VAL A 25 8.09 4.59 7.44
CA VAL A 25 8.71 4.79 6.12
C VAL A 25 8.84 6.28 5.81
N VAL A 26 7.78 7.07 6.02
CA VAL A 26 7.70 8.46 5.55
C VAL A 26 7.92 9.51 6.63
N VAL A 27 7.81 9.14 7.91
CA VAL A 27 8.03 10.04 9.06
C VAL A 27 8.54 9.27 10.27
N GLU A 28 9.32 9.92 11.13
CA GLU A 28 9.72 9.31 12.41
C GLU A 28 8.47 8.91 13.21
N THR A 29 8.34 7.62 13.47
CA THR A 29 7.21 7.02 14.19
C THR A 29 7.79 6.15 15.30
N ALA A 30 7.40 6.42 16.55
CA ALA A 30 7.96 5.75 17.72
C ALA A 30 9.51 5.78 17.77
N GLY A 31 10.12 6.91 17.37
CA GLY A 31 11.57 7.09 17.37
C GLY A 31 12.32 6.40 16.22
N VAL A 32 11.60 5.85 15.22
CA VAL A 32 12.19 5.14 14.09
C VAL A 32 11.76 5.79 12.76
N ARG A 33 12.74 6.03 11.88
CA ARG A 33 12.56 6.30 10.45
C ARG A 33 13.21 5.14 9.69
N LEU A 34 12.42 4.37 8.93
CA LEU A 34 12.89 3.15 8.27
C LEU A 34 13.68 3.42 7.01
N LEU A 35 13.22 4.37 6.19
CA LEU A 35 13.83 4.70 4.90
C LEU A 35 14.08 6.20 4.81
N ASP A 36 15.18 6.57 4.14
CA ASP A 36 15.42 7.95 3.72
C ASP A 36 14.68 8.29 2.42
N ASP A 37 14.60 9.59 2.11
CA ASP A 37 13.84 10.10 0.97
C ASP A 37 14.44 9.63 -0.37
N ASP A 38 15.75 9.43 -0.43
CA ASP A 38 16.45 8.95 -1.63
C ASP A 38 16.11 7.48 -1.93
N THR A 39 16.00 6.67 -0.89
CA THR A 39 15.59 5.27 -0.95
C THR A 39 14.13 5.14 -1.34
N ILE A 40 13.24 5.97 -0.79
CA ILE A 40 11.82 6.01 -1.18
C ILE A 40 11.71 6.40 -2.65
N ARG A 41 12.40 7.46 -3.08
CA ARG A 41 12.40 7.91 -4.48
C ARG A 41 12.93 6.83 -5.41
N LEU A 42 13.99 6.13 -5.01
CA LEU A 42 14.55 5.02 -5.77
C LEU A 42 13.52 3.88 -5.90
N ALA A 43 12.99 3.39 -4.77
CA ALA A 43 12.08 2.26 -4.68
C ALA A 43 10.73 2.45 -5.38
N THR A 44 10.28 3.70 -5.48
CA THR A 44 8.99 4.06 -6.11
C THR A 44 9.10 4.45 -7.59
N ARG A 45 10.30 4.40 -8.19
CA ARG A 45 10.42 4.55 -9.65
C ARG A 45 9.61 3.45 -10.34
N PRO A 46 8.70 3.80 -11.28
CA PRO A 46 7.94 2.78 -12.01
C PRO A 46 8.88 1.83 -12.76
N VAL A 47 8.65 0.53 -12.58
CA VAL A 47 9.37 -0.56 -13.25
C VAL A 47 8.45 -1.32 -14.21
N SER A 48 7.14 -1.39 -13.92
CA SER A 48 6.14 -2.00 -14.81
C SER A 48 4.72 -1.52 -14.53
N GLY A 49 3.81 -1.79 -15.46
CA GLY A 49 2.37 -1.55 -15.32
C GLY A 49 1.91 -0.16 -15.76
N GLY A 50 0.70 0.24 -15.34
CA GLY A 50 0.04 1.44 -15.85
C GLY A 50 -0.60 1.18 -17.21
N ASP A 51 0.06 1.56 -18.29
CA ASP A 51 -0.43 1.43 -19.67
C ASP A 51 0.01 0.11 -20.35
N GLU A 52 0.85 -0.67 -19.67
CA GLU A 52 1.33 -1.97 -20.16
C GLU A 52 0.60 -3.11 -19.45
N PRO A 53 0.07 -4.11 -20.19
CA PRO A 53 -0.56 -5.27 -19.60
C PRO A 53 0.45 -6.10 -18.81
N PRO A 54 0.02 -6.75 -17.71
CA PRO A 54 0.85 -7.75 -17.05
C PRO A 54 1.05 -8.97 -17.97
N ALA A 55 1.97 -9.85 -17.59
CA ALA A 55 2.23 -11.09 -18.33
C ALA A 55 1.03 -12.07 -18.37
N PHE A 56 -0.02 -11.81 -17.60
CA PHE A 56 -1.24 -12.59 -17.56
C PHE A 56 -2.35 -11.86 -18.32
N ASP A 57 -3.19 -12.61 -19.02
CA ASP A 57 -4.30 -12.07 -19.81
C ASP A 57 -5.44 -11.60 -18.89
N VAL A 58 -5.33 -10.35 -18.41
CA VAL A 58 -6.35 -9.69 -17.59
C VAL A 58 -6.70 -8.32 -18.17
N PRO A 59 -7.99 -7.96 -18.25
CA PRO A 59 -8.40 -6.65 -18.71
C PRO A 59 -7.91 -5.55 -17.75
N GLY A 60 -7.63 -4.38 -18.30
CA GLY A 60 -7.26 -3.21 -17.49
C GLY A 60 -8.46 -2.61 -16.73
N PRO A 61 -8.23 -1.60 -15.86
CA PRO A 61 -6.94 -0.94 -15.62
C PRO A 61 -5.93 -1.82 -14.87
N TRP A 62 -4.63 -1.57 -15.06
CA TRP A 62 -3.56 -2.36 -14.46
C TRP A 62 -2.86 -1.66 -13.29
N PRO A 63 -2.37 -2.43 -12.30
CA PRO A 63 -1.55 -1.88 -11.22
C PRO A 63 -0.24 -1.30 -11.78
N ARG A 64 0.33 -0.32 -11.08
CA ARG A 64 1.67 0.22 -11.36
C ARG A 64 2.62 -0.25 -10.28
N TRP A 65 3.83 -0.65 -10.66
CA TRP A 65 4.79 -1.26 -9.73
C TRP A 65 6.11 -0.51 -9.71
N GLY A 66 6.64 -0.30 -8.50
CA GLY A 66 8.03 0.05 -8.26
C GLY A 66 8.87 -1.21 -7.97
N MET A 67 9.95 -1.04 -7.20
CA MET A 67 10.78 -2.16 -6.77
C MET A 67 10.18 -2.84 -5.53
N GLY A 68 9.16 -3.67 -5.76
CA GLY A 68 8.44 -4.44 -4.72
C GLY A 68 7.22 -3.73 -4.11
N PHE A 69 6.97 -2.47 -4.47
CA PHE A 69 5.82 -1.69 -4.01
C PHE A 69 4.78 -1.53 -5.12
N GLN A 70 3.51 -1.69 -4.77
CA GLN A 70 2.40 -1.21 -5.58
C GLN A 70 2.33 0.32 -5.44
N LEU A 71 2.12 1.01 -6.55
CA LEU A 71 2.02 2.47 -6.64
C LEU A 71 0.57 2.87 -6.96
N ASP A 72 0.21 4.12 -6.67
CA ASP A 72 -1.12 4.63 -7.03
C ASP A 72 -1.38 4.49 -8.55
N SER A 73 -2.52 3.89 -8.89
CA SER A 73 -2.98 3.73 -10.27
C SER A 73 -4.51 3.64 -10.34
N ALA A 74 -5.06 3.63 -11.55
CA ALA A 74 -6.51 3.43 -11.74
C ALA A 74 -7.00 2.05 -11.25
N ALA A 75 -6.12 1.04 -11.19
CA ALA A 75 -6.45 -0.28 -10.66
C ALA A 75 -6.50 -0.30 -9.12
N ARG A 76 -5.67 0.54 -8.47
CA ARG A 76 -5.67 0.68 -7.00
C ARG A 76 -5.37 2.13 -6.63
N ARG A 77 -6.41 2.84 -6.18
CA ARG A 77 -6.26 4.18 -5.64
C ARG A 77 -5.84 4.13 -4.18
N TYR A 78 -4.76 4.84 -3.88
CA TYR A 78 -4.27 5.12 -2.55
C TYR A 78 -4.64 6.56 -2.15
N LEU A 79 -3.96 7.11 -1.14
CA LEU A 79 -4.27 8.45 -0.66
C LEU A 79 -3.92 9.53 -1.70
N GLY A 80 -2.75 9.40 -2.33
CA GLY A 80 -2.27 10.32 -3.35
C GLY A 80 -1.21 9.68 -4.26
N SER A 81 -0.69 10.46 -5.21
CA SER A 81 0.30 9.98 -6.19
C SER A 81 1.68 9.65 -5.58
N GLY A 82 1.94 10.18 -4.38
CA GLY A 82 3.12 9.86 -3.56
C GLY A 82 2.95 8.62 -2.68
N SER A 83 1.85 7.88 -2.81
CA SER A 83 1.61 6.66 -2.03
C SER A 83 2.39 5.45 -2.57
N LEU A 84 2.94 4.67 -1.65
CA LEU A 84 3.59 3.38 -1.90
C LEU A 84 3.08 2.34 -0.91
N GLY A 85 2.74 1.15 -1.39
CA GLY A 85 2.02 0.18 -0.57
C GLY A 85 1.88 -1.20 -1.19
N HIS A 86 0.91 -1.93 -0.68
CA HIS A 86 0.41 -3.15 -1.28
C HIS A 86 -1.02 -3.43 -0.80
N ASP A 87 -1.88 -3.93 -1.69
CA ASP A 87 -3.14 -4.57 -1.32
C ASP A 87 -2.93 -6.04 -0.92
N GLY A 88 -3.98 -6.73 -0.48
CA GLY A 88 -3.88 -8.14 -0.15
C GLY A 88 -5.17 -8.88 -0.44
N ALA A 89 -5.04 -10.18 -0.66
CA ALA A 89 -6.18 -11.05 -0.94
C ALA A 89 -7.27 -10.88 0.13
N GLY A 90 -8.52 -10.75 -0.32
CA GLY A 90 -9.68 -10.60 0.56
C GLY A 90 -9.99 -9.17 1.02
N GLY A 91 -9.27 -8.16 0.51
CA GLY A 91 -9.61 -6.74 0.70
C GLY A 91 -8.62 -5.94 1.56
N GLN A 92 -7.51 -6.54 1.97
CA GLN A 92 -6.50 -5.84 2.76
C GLN A 92 -5.87 -4.70 1.97
N VAL A 93 -5.44 -3.65 2.66
CA VAL A 93 -4.61 -2.61 2.06
C VAL A 93 -3.75 -1.92 3.10
N ALA A 94 -2.48 -1.71 2.78
CA ALA A 94 -1.59 -0.94 3.63
C ALA A 94 -0.57 -0.18 2.77
N PHE A 95 -0.29 1.05 3.17
CA PHE A 95 0.58 1.95 2.41
C PHE A 95 1.12 3.07 3.29
N ALA A 96 2.15 3.74 2.80
CA ALA A 96 2.56 5.05 3.27
C ALA A 96 2.34 6.10 2.18
N ASP A 97 2.09 7.34 2.57
CA ASP A 97 1.99 8.48 1.67
C ASP A 97 3.03 9.55 2.02
N VAL A 98 3.87 9.89 1.05
CA VAL A 98 5.00 10.82 1.24
C VAL A 98 4.52 12.25 1.46
N GLU A 99 3.47 12.68 0.76
CA GLU A 99 2.96 14.05 0.79
C GLU A 99 2.28 14.36 2.12
N HIS A 100 1.39 13.47 2.55
CA HIS A 100 0.62 13.64 3.79
C HIS A 100 1.36 13.11 5.02
N ARG A 101 2.49 12.41 4.84
CA ARG A 101 3.27 11.75 5.91
C ARG A 101 2.42 10.80 6.75
N VAL A 102 1.58 10.01 6.07
CA VAL A 102 0.64 9.08 6.69
C VAL A 102 1.09 7.64 6.46
N GLY A 103 1.02 6.81 7.50
CA GLY A 103 0.97 5.36 7.39
C GLY A 103 -0.45 4.84 7.58
N PHE A 104 -0.88 3.92 6.73
CA PHE A 104 -2.24 3.38 6.73
C PHE A 104 -2.25 1.87 6.66
N ALA A 105 -3.22 1.25 7.33
CA ALA A 105 -3.55 -0.16 7.14
C ALA A 105 -5.03 -0.41 7.43
N PHE A 106 -5.71 -1.06 6.50
CA PHE A 106 -7.01 -1.70 6.69
C PHE A 106 -6.80 -3.21 6.65
N LEU A 107 -7.20 -3.88 7.75
CA LEU A 107 -7.18 -5.33 7.87
C LEU A 107 -8.59 -5.88 8.16
N THR A 108 -8.97 -6.96 7.48
CA THR A 108 -10.22 -7.70 7.64
C THR A 108 -9.97 -9.20 7.77
N ASN A 109 -10.82 -9.90 8.52
CA ASN A 109 -10.86 -11.37 8.58
C ASN A 109 -11.97 -11.96 7.69
N ARG A 110 -12.80 -11.11 7.07
CA ARG A 110 -13.81 -11.50 6.10
C ARG A 110 -13.27 -11.20 4.72
N MET A 111 -12.92 -12.25 3.98
CA MET A 111 -12.42 -12.17 2.61
C MET A 111 -13.58 -11.96 1.64
N GLU A 112 -13.45 -10.95 0.79
CA GLU A 112 -14.35 -10.71 -0.33
C GLU A 112 -13.51 -10.61 -1.62
N ALA A 113 -14.07 -11.04 -2.75
CA ALA A 113 -13.37 -10.96 -4.04
C ALA A 113 -13.25 -9.51 -4.52
N ASP A 114 -14.37 -8.77 -4.42
CA ASP A 114 -14.45 -7.34 -4.67
C ASP A 114 -14.79 -6.63 -3.35
N ASP A 115 -13.79 -6.07 -2.69
CA ASP A 115 -13.94 -5.40 -1.41
C ASP A 115 -13.68 -3.89 -1.52
N ASP A 116 -14.74 -3.10 -1.37
CA ASP A 116 -14.67 -1.65 -1.43
C ASP A 116 -14.37 -0.98 -0.08
N ARG A 117 -14.38 -1.75 1.04
CA ARG A 117 -14.27 -1.19 2.40
C ARG A 117 -12.96 -0.44 2.59
N GLY A 118 -11.85 -1.02 2.15
CA GLY A 118 -10.54 -0.39 2.20
C GLY A 118 -10.52 0.92 1.41
N THR A 119 -11.07 0.92 0.19
CA THR A 119 -11.13 2.10 -0.68
C THR A 119 -11.98 3.21 -0.05
N ARG A 120 -13.18 2.89 0.47
CA ARG A 120 -14.04 3.88 1.14
C ARG A 120 -13.38 4.53 2.35
N ILE A 121 -12.58 3.78 3.10
CA ILE A 121 -11.83 4.35 4.24
C ILE A 121 -10.68 5.24 3.75
N VAL A 122 -10.00 4.87 2.66
CA VAL A 122 -8.97 5.71 2.03
C VAL A 122 -9.57 7.03 1.51
N ASP A 123 -10.76 6.97 0.90
CA ASP A 123 -11.46 8.16 0.42
C ASP A 123 -11.88 9.07 1.58
N ALA A 124 -12.45 8.50 2.65
CA ALA A 124 -12.79 9.25 3.86
C ALA A 124 -11.56 9.87 4.54
N LEU A 125 -10.41 9.17 4.53
CA LEU A 125 -9.14 9.72 5.00
C LEU A 125 -8.69 10.90 4.12
N ARG A 126 -8.80 10.79 2.80
CA ARG A 126 -8.47 11.88 1.86
C ARG A 126 -9.31 13.12 2.13
N GLU A 127 -10.60 12.96 2.42
CA GLU A 127 -11.50 14.07 2.75
C GLU A 127 -11.19 14.72 4.11
N ALA A 128 -10.60 13.98 5.05
CA ALA A 128 -10.27 14.46 6.39
C ALA A 128 -8.93 15.21 6.46
N LEU A 129 -8.07 15.08 5.44
CA LEU A 129 -6.77 15.73 5.41
C LEU A 129 -6.85 17.13 4.75
N PRO A 130 -6.00 18.08 5.19
CA PRO A 130 -5.90 19.37 4.53
C PRO A 130 -5.43 19.20 3.08
N ARG A 131 -5.94 20.06 2.19
CA ARG A 131 -5.48 20.14 0.80
C ARG A 131 -4.11 20.80 0.69
#